data_AF-A0A1G6LVN1-F1
#
_entry.id   AF-A0A1G6LVN1-F1
#
_cell.length_a   1.000
_cell.length_b   1.000
_cell.length_c   1.000
_cell.angle_alpha   90.00
_cell.angle_beta   90.00
_cell.angle_gamma   90.00
#
_symmetry.space_group_name_H-M   'P 1'
#
loop_
_entity.id
_entity.type
_entity.pdbx_description
1 polymer ?
#
loop_
_entity_poly.entity_id
_entity_poly.type
_entity_poly.pdbx_seq_one_letter_code
_entity_poly.pdbx_strand_id
1 'polypeptide(L)'
;MTIEPLITLMPENLLEIVRELILLKSTSNEGFLIKIVPQLSTYIDHEFEKCSAAAKDLPKESFSGEALDIFFRKTIKSYDN
;
A
#
# COMPACT_ATOMS: atom_id res chain seq x y z
N MET A 1 -9.23 5.47 -3.49
CA MET A 1 -8.32 5.54 -2.33
C MET A 1 -7.40 6.73 -2.55
N THR A 2 -7.43 7.72 -1.66
CA THR A 2 -6.53 8.88 -1.68
C THR A 2 -5.19 8.46 -1.09
N ILE A 3 -4.10 8.71 -1.81
CA ILE A 3 -2.74 8.35 -1.38
C ILE A 3 -2.18 9.36 -0.37
N GLU A 4 -2.81 10.53 -0.27
CA GLU A 4 -2.43 11.68 0.54
C GLU A 4 -2.09 11.35 2.00
N PRO A 5 -2.85 10.51 2.75
CA PRO A 5 -2.48 10.15 4.10
C PRO A 5 -1.16 9.35 4.17
N LEU A 6 -0.88 8.52 3.17
CA LEU A 6 0.32 7.68 3.13
C LEU A 6 1.58 8.49 2.80
N ILE A 7 1.46 9.54 1.98
CA ILE A 7 2.62 10.38 1.64
C ILE A 7 3.15 11.15 2.85
N THR A 8 2.32 11.36 3.89
CA THR A 8 2.77 12.01 5.14
C THR A 8 3.75 11.16 5.96
N LEU A 9 3.86 9.87 5.67
CA LEU A 9 4.82 8.96 6.31
C LEU A 9 6.24 9.08 5.73
N MET A 10 6.38 9.78 4.60
CA MET A 10 7.65 9.97 3.94
C MET A 10 8.47 11.10 4.58
N PRO A 11 9.81 11.00 4.58
CA PRO A 11 10.67 12.14 4.87
C PRO A 11 10.33 13.35 3.99
N GLU A 12 10.37 14.55 4.57
CA GLU A 12 9.94 15.80 3.92
C GLU A 12 10.66 16.05 2.58
N ASN A 13 11.96 15.74 2.51
CA ASN A 13 12.73 15.88 1.29
C ASN A 13 12.28 14.93 0.16
N LEU A 14 11.75 13.75 0.50
CA LEU A 14 11.22 12.80 -0.48
C LEU A 14 9.78 13.13 -0.88
N LEU A 15 9.01 13.71 0.05
CA LEU A 15 7.65 14.20 -0.21
C LEU A 15 7.66 15.29 -1.30
N GLU A 16 8.61 16.23 -1.24
CA GLU A 16 8.74 17.27 -2.27
C GLU A 16 9.05 16.67 -3.65
N ILE A 17 9.98 15.71 -3.72
CA ILE A 17 10.30 14.99 -4.96
C ILE A 17 9.05 14.29 -5.53
N VAL A 18 8.24 13.65 -4.68
CA VAL A 18 7.02 12.97 -5.12
C VAL A 18 5.96 13.97 -5.59
N ARG A 19 5.80 15.12 -4.92
CA ARG A 19 4.88 16.19 -5.34
C ARG A 19 5.24 16.72 -6.71
N GLU A 20 6.52 16.95 -6.97
CA GLU A 20 7.00 17.37 -8.30
C GLU A 20 6.70 16.32 -9.37
N LEU A 21 6.91 15.03 -9.07
CA LEU A 21 6.58 13.94 -9.99
C LEU A 21 5.08 13.82 -10.27
N ILE A 22 4.23 14.02 -9.26
CA ILE A 22 2.77 14.04 -9.43
C ILE A 22 2.36 15.20 -10.35
N LEU A 23 2.89 16.40 -10.11
CA LEU A 23 2.61 17.56 -10.96
C LEU A 23 3.06 17.33 -12.40
N LEU A 24 4.29 16.84 -12.59
CA LEU A 24 4.83 16.48 -13.90
C LEU A 24 3.92 15.47 -14.61
N LYS A 25 3.52 14.39 -13.94
CA LYS A 25 2.66 13.36 -14.52
C LYS A 25 1.24 13.84 -14.82
N SER A 26 0.69 14.73 -13.99
CA SER A 26 -0.65 15.29 -14.20
C SER A 26 -0.78 16.12 -15.48
N THR A 27 0.34 16.66 -15.96
CA THR A 27 0.41 17.50 -17.17
C THR A 27 1.02 16.78 -18.37
N SER A 28 1.56 15.58 -18.17
CA SER A 28 2.22 14.79 -19.20
C SER A 28 1.22 13.93 -19.98
N ASN A 29 1.55 13.66 -21.24
CA ASN A 29 0.81 12.69 -22.04
C ASN A 29 0.86 11.29 -21.41
N GLU A 30 -0.19 10.51 -21.64
CA GLU A 30 -0.23 9.11 -21.24
C GLU A 30 0.98 8.35 -21.80
N GLY A 31 1.59 7.49 -20.97
CA GLY A 31 2.82 6.76 -21.34
C GLY A 31 4.13 7.53 -21.17
N PHE A 32 4.10 8.81 -20.75
CA PHE A 32 5.33 9.56 -20.44
C PHE A 32 6.19 8.82 -19.40
N LEU A 33 7.43 8.49 -19.74
CA LEU A 33 8.33 7.78 -18.83
C LEU A 33 9.01 8.75 -17.87
N ILE A 34 8.88 8.48 -16.57
CA ILE A 34 9.59 9.24 -15.53
C ILE A 34 10.84 8.46 -15.10
N LYS A 35 11.93 9.20 -14.85
CA LYS A 35 13.12 8.64 -14.22
C LYS A 35 13.05 8.93 -12.72
N ILE A 36 13.03 7.87 -11.91
CA ILE A 36 13.04 8.00 -10.45
C ILE A 36 14.46 8.36 -10.01
N VAL A 37 14.57 9.38 -9.14
CA VAL A 37 15.87 9.76 -8.57
C VAL A 37 16.37 8.68 -7.61
N PRO A 38 17.69 8.42 -7.52
CA PRO A 38 18.23 7.31 -6.74
C PRO A 38 17.76 7.30 -5.28
N GLN A 39 17.68 8.48 -4.65
CA GLN A 39 17.27 8.62 -3.26
C GLN A 39 15.84 8.10 -3.01
N LEU A 40 14.92 8.34 -3.95
CA LEU A 40 13.54 7.87 -3.85
C LEU A 40 13.45 6.35 -4.08
N SER A 41 14.23 5.82 -5.04
CA SER A 41 14.31 4.36 -5.26
C SER A 41 14.82 3.65 -4.01
N THR A 42 15.93 4.12 -3.44
CA THR A 42 16.52 3.52 -2.24
C THR A 42 15.55 3.54 -1.06
N TYR A 43 14.78 4.62 -0.88
CA TYR A 43 13.77 4.67 0.17
C TYR A 43 12.63 3.66 -0.06
N ILE A 44 12.14 3.55 -1.29
CA ILE A 44 11.09 2.57 -1.64
C ILE A 44 11.58 1.15 -1.37
N ASP A 45 12.78 0.81 -1.81
CA ASP A 45 13.36 -0.52 -1.61
C ASP A 45 13.53 -0.83 -0.11
N HIS A 46 14.00 0.14 0.68
CA HIS A 46 14.15 -0.01 2.12
C HIS A 46 12.81 -0.22 2.84
N GLU A 47 11.82 0.63 2.59
CA GLU A 47 10.51 0.47 3.24
C GLU A 47 9.80 -0.80 2.77
N PHE A 48 9.99 -1.22 1.52
CA PHE A 48 9.47 -2.49 1.01
C PHE A 48 10.07 -3.68 1.77
N GLU A 49 11.39 -3.72 1.95
CA GLU A 49 12.05 -4.78 2.71
C GLU A 49 11.60 -4.79 4.17
N LYS A 50 11.50 -3.63 4.79
CA LYS A 50 10.99 -3.49 6.16
C LYS A 50 9.56 -4.01 6.31
N CYS A 51 8.67 -3.64 5.39
CA CYS A 51 7.29 -4.15 5.36
C CYS A 51 7.27 -5.67 5.16
N SER A 52 8.09 -6.17 4.23
CA SER A 52 8.16 -7.59 3.89
C SER A 52 8.71 -8.43 5.05
N ALA A 53 9.67 -7.89 5.80
CA ALA A 53 10.20 -8.52 7.00
C ALA A 53 9.15 -8.53 8.12
N ALA A 54 8.57 -7.38 8.45
CA ALA A 54 7.54 -7.26 9.48
C ALA A 54 6.31 -8.14 9.18
N ALA A 55 5.95 -8.28 7.91
CA ALA A 55 4.82 -9.13 7.50
C ALA A 55 5.04 -10.63 7.77
N LYS A 56 6.29 -11.10 7.88
CA LYS A 56 6.58 -12.50 8.24
C LYS A 56 6.30 -12.77 9.72
N ASP A 57 6.48 -11.76 10.56
CA ASP A 57 6.29 -11.84 12.01
C ASP A 57 4.86 -11.47 12.42
N LEU A 58 4.08 -10.88 11.50
CA LEU A 58 2.65 -10.72 11.71
C LEU A 58 2.05 -12.11 11.96
N PRO A 59 1.32 -12.29 13.08
CA PRO A 59 0.62 -13.55 13.31
C PRO A 59 -0.25 -13.78 12.09
N LYS A 60 -0.03 -14.92 11.41
CA LYS A 60 -1.05 -15.40 10.47
C LYS A 60 -2.31 -15.48 11.30
N GLU A 61 -3.29 -14.63 11.01
CA GLU A 61 -4.65 -14.83 11.50
C GLU A 61 -5.12 -16.14 10.87
N SER A 62 -4.76 -17.25 11.50
CA SER A 62 -5.39 -18.53 11.28
C SER A 62 -6.74 -18.38 11.95
N PHE A 63 -7.74 -17.94 11.20
CA PHE A 63 -9.11 -18.14 11.63
C PHE A 63 -9.25 -19.63 11.93
N SER A 64 -9.63 -19.97 13.16
CA SER A 64 -9.95 -21.36 13.46
C SER A 64 -11.02 -21.81 12.46
N GLY A 65 -10.96 -23.07 12.01
CA GLY A 65 -11.97 -23.60 11.09
C GLY A 65 -13.39 -23.34 11.60
N GLU A 66 -13.56 -23.33 12.91
CA GLU A 66 -14.81 -22.99 13.61
C GLU A 66 -15.23 -21.51 13.48
N ALA A 67 -14.30 -20.56 13.57
CA ALA A 67 -14.59 -19.14 13.34
C ALA A 67 -14.98 -18.86 11.88
N LEU A 68 -14.33 -19.55 10.93
CA LEU A 68 -14.71 -19.51 9.51
C LEU A 68 -16.10 -20.12 9.29
N ASP A 69 -16.39 -21.27 9.90
CA ASP A 69 -17.69 -21.93 9.76
C ASP A 69 -18.83 -21.05 10.30
N ILE A 70 -18.61 -20.38 11.44
CA ILE A 70 -19.56 -19.42 12.01
C ILE A 70 -19.74 -18.22 11.08
N PHE A 71 -18.65 -17.66 10.56
CA PHE A 71 -18.71 -16.55 9.61
C PHE A 71 -19.49 -16.94 8.35
N PHE A 72 -19.14 -18.05 7.70
CA PHE A 72 -19.81 -18.50 6.48
C PHE A 72 -21.30 -18.80 6.70
N ARG A 73 -21.65 -19.50 7.78
CA ARG A 73 -23.07 -19.76 8.12
C ARG A 73 -23.86 -18.48 8.36
N LYS A 74 -23.26 -17.49 9.04
CA LYS A 74 -23.91 -16.20 9.29
C LYS A 74 -24.08 -15.41 7.99
N THR A 75 -23.06 -15.40 7.15
CA THR A 75 -23.06 -14.72 5.85
C THR A 75 -24.11 -15.34 4.92
N ILE A 76 -24.14 -16.67 4.74
CA ILE A 76 -25.14 -17.35 3.91
C ILE A 76 -26.58 -17.03 4.40
N LYS A 77 -26.83 -17.14 5.71
CA LYS A 77 -28.14 -16.78 6.29
C LYS A 77 -28.54 -15.32 6.08
N SER A 78 -27.59 -14.41 5.99
CA SER A 78 -27.88 -12.99 5.74
C SER A 78 -28.19 -12.67 4.27
N TYR A 79 -27.75 -13.53 3.34
CA TYR A 79 -28.01 -13.39 1.90
C TYR A 79 -29.19 -14.24 1.39
N ASP A 80 -29.62 -15.24 2.16
CA ASP A 80 -30.81 -16.07 1.87
C ASP A 80 -32.15 -15.46 2.40
N ASN A 81 -32.13 -14.21 2.89
CA ASN A 81 -33.33 -13.40 3.17
C ASN A 81 -33.43 -12.25 2.16
#